data_AF-A0A1C5UCK2-F1
#
_entry.id   AF-A0A1C5UCK2-F1
#
_cell.length_a   1.000
_cell.length_b   1.000
_cell.length_c   1.000
_cell.angle_alpha   90.00
_cell.angle_beta   90.00
_cell.angle_gamma   90.00
#
_symmetry.space_group_name_H-M   'P 1'
#
loop_
_entity.id
_entity.type
_entity.pdbx_description
1 polymer ?
#
loop_
_entity_poly.entity_id
_entity_poly.type
_entity_poly.pdbx_seq_one_letter_code
_entity_poly.pdbx_strand_id
1 'polypeptide(L)'
;MMTALLGWMRSLIPVQTEIEWGAVASAAGALITHFTGWSDIHEALVVIMAIDYITGIAAAYINPNMKLNSKKGFAGFCKKMVILCLVALSHELDMALGQSTLTQPFVVWFFIANEGLSILENAGKAGLPIPKKLRETLEQLASEKEEKGERK
;
A
#
# COMPACT_ATOMS: atom_id res chain seq x y z
N MET A 1 -19.81 -20.13 -41.96
CA MET A 1 -18.38 -19.96 -41.62
C MET A 1 -17.96 -18.49 -41.64
N MET A 2 -18.14 -17.78 -42.76
CA MET A 2 -17.70 -16.38 -42.90
C MET A 2 -18.45 -15.38 -41.98
N THR A 3 -19.75 -15.56 -41.76
CA THR A 3 -20.55 -14.75 -40.83
C THR A 3 -20.19 -14.97 -39.36
N ALA A 4 -19.89 -16.22 -38.99
CA ALA A 4 -19.42 -16.56 -37.64
C ALA A 4 -18.03 -15.97 -37.37
N LEU A 5 -17.13 -16.00 -38.36
CA LEU A 5 -15.81 -15.38 -38.29
C LEU A 5 -15.93 -13.85 -38.11
N LEU A 6 -16.77 -13.19 -38.90
CA LEU A 6 -17.02 -11.74 -38.79
C LEU A 6 -17.65 -11.36 -37.44
N GLY A 7 -18.55 -12.18 -36.90
CA GLY A 7 -19.12 -12.00 -35.56
C GLY A 7 -18.07 -12.11 -34.47
N TRP A 8 -17.21 -13.14 -34.56
CA TRP A 8 -16.07 -13.31 -33.65
C TRP A 8 -15.08 -12.14 -33.73
N MET A 9 -14.74 -11.64 -34.93
CA MET A 9 -13.88 -10.47 -35.09
C MET A 9 -14.48 -9.20 -34.48
N ARG A 10 -15.80 -8.97 -34.65
CA ARG A 10 -16.48 -7.82 -34.05
C ARG A 10 -16.50 -7.88 -32.53
N SER A 11 -16.46 -9.07 -31.93
CA SER A 11 -16.37 -9.23 -30.48
C SER A 11 -14.99 -8.91 -29.91
N LEU A 12 -13.96 -8.77 -30.76
CA LEU A 12 -12.60 -8.34 -30.34
C LEU A 12 -12.43 -6.81 -30.34
N ILE A 13 -13.37 -6.07 -30.93
CA ILE A 13 -13.33 -4.61 -30.92
C ILE A 13 -13.83 -4.15 -29.55
N PRO A 14 -13.01 -3.45 -28.77
CA PRO A 14 -13.41 -3.01 -27.45
C PRO A 14 -14.57 -2.02 -27.56
N VAL A 15 -15.53 -2.12 -26.62
CA VAL A 15 -16.63 -1.15 -26.55
C VAL A 15 -16.12 0.18 -26.00
N GLN A 16 -16.85 1.26 -26.24
CA GLN A 16 -16.44 2.61 -25.84
C GLN A 16 -16.04 2.69 -24.36
N THR A 17 -16.76 2.01 -23.47
CA THR A 17 -16.45 1.99 -22.03
C THR A 17 -15.09 1.32 -21.74
N GLU A 18 -14.73 0.25 -22.44
CA GLU A 18 -13.44 -0.43 -22.25
C GLU A 18 -12.29 0.47 -22.71
N ILE A 19 -12.49 1.22 -23.81
CA ILE A 19 -11.52 2.20 -24.30
C ILE A 19 -11.36 3.34 -23.29
N GLU A 20 -12.45 3.88 -22.77
CA GLU A 20 -12.43 4.98 -21.79
C GLU A 20 -11.71 4.56 -20.50
N TRP A 21 -12.06 3.41 -19.92
CA TRP A 21 -11.39 2.89 -18.73
C TRP A 21 -9.92 2.55 -18.98
N GLY A 22 -9.62 1.95 -20.14
CA GLY A 22 -8.25 1.65 -20.55
C GLY A 22 -7.40 2.93 -20.70
N ALA A 23 -7.97 3.99 -21.27
CA ALA A 23 -7.28 5.27 -21.42
C ALA A 23 -7.01 5.94 -20.07
N VAL A 24 -8.00 5.95 -19.16
CA VAL A 24 -7.84 6.51 -17.81
C VAL A 24 -6.79 5.73 -17.01
N ALA A 25 -6.85 4.40 -17.02
CA ALA A 25 -5.87 3.55 -16.34
C ALA A 25 -4.46 3.75 -16.89
N SER A 26 -4.32 3.84 -18.21
CA SER A 26 -3.04 4.06 -18.88
C SER A 26 -2.45 5.43 -18.54
N ALA A 27 -3.27 6.48 -18.58
CA ALA A 27 -2.84 7.84 -18.21
C ALA A 27 -2.42 7.91 -16.73
N ALA A 28 -3.21 7.32 -15.83
CA ALA A 28 -2.86 7.24 -14.41
C ALA A 28 -1.56 6.46 -14.18
N GLY A 29 -1.40 5.31 -14.82
CA GLY A 29 -0.19 4.49 -14.73
C GLY A 29 1.05 5.23 -15.24
N ALA A 30 0.93 5.97 -16.34
CA ALA A 30 2.01 6.80 -16.88
C ALA A 30 2.42 7.90 -15.90
N LEU A 31 1.46 8.62 -15.30
CA LEU A 31 1.75 9.67 -14.32
C LEU A 31 2.40 9.10 -13.06
N ILE A 32 1.89 7.98 -12.53
CA ILE A 32 2.47 7.31 -11.36
C ILE A 32 3.91 6.91 -11.65
N THR A 33 4.15 6.25 -12.79
CA THR A 33 5.48 5.80 -13.20
C THR A 33 6.44 6.97 -13.32
N HIS A 34 5.99 8.08 -13.90
CA HIS A 34 6.80 9.29 -14.09
C HIS A 34 7.18 9.95 -12.76
N PHE A 35 6.20 10.24 -11.89
CA PHE A 35 6.44 10.97 -10.64
C PHE A 35 7.09 10.13 -9.53
N THR A 36 7.06 8.80 -9.65
CA THR A 36 7.66 7.92 -8.65
C THR A 36 8.95 7.26 -9.11
N GLY A 37 9.36 7.37 -10.38
CA GLY A 37 10.53 6.63 -10.87
C GLY A 37 10.41 5.12 -10.60
N TRP A 38 9.24 4.56 -10.90
CA TRP A 38 8.83 3.21 -10.49
C TRP A 38 9.91 2.14 -10.73
N SER A 39 10.14 1.30 -9.72
CA SER A 39 11.15 0.22 -9.72
C SER A 39 10.78 -0.88 -8.70
N ASP A 40 11.57 -1.95 -8.63
CA ASP A 40 11.30 -3.14 -7.78
C ASP A 40 11.02 -2.80 -6.31
N ILE A 41 11.67 -1.77 -5.76
CA ILE A 41 11.46 -1.34 -4.37
C ILE A 41 10.06 -0.72 -4.15
N HIS A 42 9.51 -0.06 -5.17
CA HIS A 42 8.16 0.51 -5.16
C HIS A 42 7.10 -0.61 -5.23
N GLU A 43 7.35 -1.61 -6.08
CA GLU A 43 6.51 -2.80 -6.16
C GLU A 43 6.49 -3.53 -4.81
N ALA A 44 7.66 -3.73 -4.19
CA ALA A 44 7.77 -4.32 -2.86
C ALA A 44 6.97 -3.52 -1.81
N LEU A 45 7.05 -2.19 -1.81
CA LEU A 45 6.27 -1.36 -0.89
C LEU A 45 4.76 -1.57 -1.07
N VAL A 46 4.25 -1.58 -2.31
CA VAL A 46 2.82 -1.78 -2.59
C VAL A 46 2.36 -3.18 -2.18
N VAL A 47 3.16 -4.20 -2.47
CA VAL A 47 2.87 -5.59 -2.05
C VAL A 47 2.81 -5.67 -0.52
N ILE A 48 3.76 -5.05 0.19
CA ILE A 48 3.78 -5.05 1.66
C ILE A 48 2.57 -4.28 2.23
N MET A 49 2.18 -3.15 1.64
CA MET A 49 0.94 -2.45 2.03
C MET A 49 -0.30 -3.32 1.85
N ALA A 50 -0.37 -4.12 0.79
CA ALA A 50 -1.47 -5.05 0.55
C ALA A 50 -1.48 -6.18 1.59
N ILE A 51 -0.31 -6.74 1.91
CA ILE A 51 -0.15 -7.75 2.97
C ILE A 51 -0.58 -7.16 4.32
N ASP A 52 -0.19 -5.94 4.65
CA ASP A 52 -0.62 -5.26 5.88
C ASP A 52 -2.14 -5.15 5.97
N TYR A 53 -2.80 -4.75 4.88
CA TYR A 53 -4.26 -4.65 4.84
C TYR A 53 -4.94 -6.02 5.04
N ILE A 54 -4.46 -7.05 4.34
CA ILE A 54 -4.99 -8.42 4.45
C ILE A 54 -4.78 -8.97 5.87
N THR A 55 -3.58 -8.80 6.43
CA THR A 55 -3.26 -9.26 7.79
C THR A 55 -4.06 -8.51 8.86
N GLY A 56 -4.32 -7.22 8.67
CA GLY A 56 -5.19 -6.44 9.56
C GLY A 56 -6.64 -6.92 9.56
N ILE A 57 -7.18 -7.27 8.39
CA ILE A 57 -8.51 -7.89 8.29
C ILE A 57 -8.53 -9.26 8.95
N ALA A 58 -7.54 -10.12 8.65
CA ALA A 58 -7.43 -11.45 9.21
C ALA A 58 -7.35 -11.41 10.75
N ALA A 59 -6.51 -10.52 11.30
CA ALA A 59 -6.37 -10.34 12.74
C ALA A 59 -7.69 -9.92 13.41
N ALA A 60 -8.45 -9.02 12.79
CA ALA A 60 -9.74 -8.59 13.29
C ALA A 60 -10.82 -9.68 13.22
N TYR A 61 -10.74 -10.58 12.23
CA TYR A 61 -11.64 -11.73 12.12
C TYR A 61 -11.30 -12.83 13.15
N ILE A 62 -10.02 -13.09 13.37
CA ILE A 62 -9.54 -14.13 14.30
C ILE A 62 -9.69 -13.72 15.76
N ASN A 63 -9.47 -12.43 16.08
CA ASN A 63 -9.51 -11.94 17.45
C ASN A 63 -10.91 -11.40 17.82
N PRO A 64 -11.69 -12.11 18.66
CA PRO A 64 -13.06 -11.71 18.99
C PRO A 64 -13.16 -10.39 19.77
N ASN A 65 -12.06 -9.94 20.38
CA ASN A 65 -12.01 -8.66 21.10
C ASN A 65 -11.77 -7.46 20.16
N MET A 66 -11.43 -7.72 18.90
CA MET A 66 -11.08 -6.68 17.94
C MET A 66 -12.30 -6.34 17.08
N LYS A 67 -12.84 -5.12 17.24
CA LYS A 67 -13.96 -4.66 16.41
C LYS A 67 -13.45 -4.09 15.10
N LEU A 68 -14.00 -4.59 13.98
CA LEU A 68 -13.83 -3.97 12.68
C LEU A 68 -14.50 -2.59 12.66
N ASN A 69 -13.69 -1.54 12.67
CA ASN A 69 -14.16 -0.17 12.50
C ASN A 69 -13.74 0.32 11.11
N SER A 70 -14.72 0.49 10.23
CA SER A 70 -14.51 0.97 8.86
C SER A 70 -13.84 2.35 8.81
N LYS A 71 -14.11 3.23 9.78
CA LYS A 71 -13.42 4.54 9.89
C LYS A 71 -11.93 4.36 10.17
N LYS A 72 -11.56 3.40 11.02
CA LYS A 72 -10.15 3.07 11.31
C LYS A 72 -9.47 2.48 10.08
N GLY A 73 -10.16 1.58 9.37
CA GLY A 73 -9.67 1.00 8.11
C GLY A 73 -9.45 2.06 7.02
N PHE A 74 -10.42 2.96 6.83
CA PHE A 74 -10.31 4.06 5.87
C PHE A 74 -9.19 5.04 6.24
N ALA A 75 -9.05 5.41 7.51
CA ALA A 75 -7.94 6.23 7.97
C ALA A 75 -6.57 5.56 7.72
N GLY A 76 -6.47 4.24 7.89
CA GLY A 76 -5.28 3.47 7.54
C GLY A 76 -4.97 3.51 6.04
N PHE A 77 -6.00 3.39 5.20
CA PHE A 77 -5.86 3.53 3.75
C PHE A 77 -5.41 4.95 3.33
N CYS A 78 -6.00 6.00 3.89
CA CYS A 78 -5.57 7.37 3.63
C CYS A 78 -4.10 7.61 4.00
N LYS A 79 -3.61 7.02 5.10
CA LYS A 79 -2.18 7.08 5.46
C LYS A 79 -1.29 6.44 4.40
N LYS A 80 -1.68 5.29 3.85
CA LYS A 80 -0.95 4.62 2.76
C LYS A 80 -0.89 5.50 1.49
N MET A 81 -1.97 6.21 1.17
CA MET A 81 -1.95 7.19 0.07
C MET A 81 -0.98 8.34 0.32
N VAL A 82 -0.92 8.85 1.56
CA VAL A 82 0.06 9.89 1.95
C VAL A 82 1.49 9.35 1.83
N ILE A 83 1.74 8.09 2.19
CA ILE A 83 3.04 7.45 2.00
C ILE A 83 3.45 7.47 0.53
N LEU A 84 2.55 7.08 -0.39
CA LEU A 84 2.84 7.12 -1.83
C LEU A 84 3.14 8.53 -2.33
N CYS A 85 2.44 9.55 -1.82
CA CYS A 85 2.75 10.96 -2.14
C CYS A 85 4.15 11.36 -1.64
N LEU A 86 4.58 10.89 -0.46
CA LEU A 86 5.92 11.16 0.07
C LEU A 86 7.02 10.45 -0.73
N VAL A 87 6.73 9.28 -1.30
CA VAL A 87 7.63 8.57 -2.20
C VAL A 87 7.77 9.29 -3.55
N ALA A 88 6.67 9.82 -4.09
CA ALA A 88 6.74 10.68 -5.27
C ALA A 88 7.53 11.97 -4.98
N LEU A 89 7.30 12.58 -3.82
CA LEU A 89 8.05 13.77 -3.40
C LEU A 89 9.55 13.49 -3.28
N SER A 90 9.96 12.35 -2.70
CA SER A 90 11.38 12.02 -2.59
C SER A 90 12.03 11.75 -3.94
N HIS A 91 11.28 11.21 -4.91
CA HIS A 91 11.73 11.10 -6.30
C HIS A 91 12.06 12.46 -6.90
N GLU A 92 11.11 13.39 -6.81
CA GLU A 92 11.26 14.75 -7.35
C GLU A 92 12.43 15.50 -6.68
N LEU A 93 12.66 15.26 -5.38
CA LEU A 93 13.82 15.82 -4.67
C LEU A 93 15.14 15.26 -5.20
N ASP A 94 15.24 13.95 -5.39
CA ASP A 94 16.42 13.30 -5.97
C ASP A 94 16.71 13.88 -7.38
N MET A 95 15.68 14.03 -8.20
CA MET A 95 15.77 14.65 -9.53
C MET A 95 16.20 16.11 -9.47
N ALA A 96 15.61 16.91 -8.58
CA ALA A 96 15.93 18.33 -8.43
C ALA A 96 17.36 18.57 -7.90
N LEU A 97 17.87 17.68 -7.06
CA LEU A 97 19.22 17.74 -6.50
C LEU A 97 20.29 17.16 -7.45
N GLY A 98 19.88 16.54 -8.57
CA GLY A 98 20.79 15.82 -9.47
C GLY A 98 21.42 14.59 -8.81
N GLN A 99 20.80 14.04 -7.76
CA GLN A 99 21.23 12.85 -7.04
C GLN A 99 20.26 11.72 -7.37
N SER A 100 20.65 10.79 -8.23
CA SER A 100 19.68 9.85 -8.82
C SER A 100 19.27 8.66 -7.93
N THR A 101 19.86 8.45 -6.75
CA THR A 101 19.71 7.14 -6.07
C THR A 101 19.90 7.14 -4.55
N LEU A 102 19.73 8.27 -3.84
CA LEU A 102 19.93 8.30 -2.39
C LEU A 102 18.61 8.46 -1.63
N THR A 103 17.91 9.59 -1.78
CA THR A 103 16.82 9.97 -0.89
C THR A 103 15.63 9.04 -1.01
N GLN A 104 15.19 8.77 -2.24
CA GLN A 104 14.00 7.97 -2.49
C GLN A 104 14.13 6.54 -1.96
N PRO A 105 15.20 5.76 -2.26
CA PRO A 105 15.35 4.43 -1.69
C PRO A 105 15.29 4.40 -0.17
N PHE A 106 15.90 5.37 0.53
CA PHE A 106 15.81 5.45 1.98
C PHE A 106 14.38 5.68 2.47
N VAL A 107 13.64 6.58 1.82
CA VAL A 107 12.23 6.85 2.14
C VAL A 107 11.36 5.61 1.91
N VAL A 108 11.55 4.91 0.78
CA VAL A 108 10.78 3.69 0.48
C VAL A 108 11.10 2.59 1.49
N TRP A 109 12.38 2.32 1.78
CA TRP A 109 12.78 1.33 2.79
C TRP A 109 12.24 1.65 4.18
N PHE A 110 12.22 2.93 4.56
CA PHE A 110 11.63 3.37 5.81
C PHE A 110 10.13 3.00 5.89
N PHE A 111 9.38 3.21 4.81
CA PHE A 111 7.96 2.84 4.78
C PHE A 111 7.72 1.35 4.67
N ILE A 112 8.58 0.60 3.97
CA ILE A 112 8.59 -0.87 4.00
C ILE A 112 8.74 -1.38 5.44
N ALA A 113 9.68 -0.82 6.20
CA ALA A 113 9.88 -1.19 7.60
C ALA A 113 8.65 -0.84 8.47
N ASN A 114 8.01 0.32 8.23
CA ASN A 114 6.80 0.71 8.95
C ASN A 114 5.63 -0.24 8.70
N GLU A 115 5.39 -0.64 7.45
CA GLU A 115 4.34 -1.60 7.12
C GLU A 115 4.70 -3.00 7.66
N GLY A 116 5.98 -3.37 7.65
CA GLY A 116 6.47 -4.60 8.29
C GLY A 116 6.17 -4.65 9.80
N LEU A 117 6.34 -3.54 10.52
CA LEU A 117 5.95 -3.45 11.94
C LEU A 117 4.44 -3.60 12.13
N SER A 118 3.63 -3.00 11.24
CA SER A 118 2.17 -3.12 11.27
C SER A 118 1.71 -4.57 11.02
N ILE A 119 2.36 -5.28 10.09
CA ILE A 119 2.12 -6.71 9.84
C ILE A 119 2.45 -7.55 11.08
N LEU A 120 3.58 -7.29 11.75
CA LEU A 120 3.96 -8.00 12.97
C LEU A 120 2.95 -7.75 14.10
N GLU A 121 2.46 -6.52 14.25
CA GLU A 121 1.42 -6.18 15.20
C GLU A 121 0.12 -6.96 14.91
N ASN A 122 -0.30 -7.02 13.64
CA ASN A 122 -1.48 -7.77 13.22
C ASN A 122 -1.30 -9.28 13.44
N ALA A 123 -0.12 -9.84 13.14
CA ALA A 123 0.20 -11.24 13.42
C ALA A 123 0.09 -11.58 14.91
N GLY A 124 0.59 -10.69 15.79
CA GLY A 124 0.48 -10.85 17.24
C GLY A 124 -0.97 -10.82 17.71
N LYS A 125 -1.79 -9.92 17.15
CA LYS A 125 -3.23 -9.85 17.44
C LYS A 125 -4.01 -11.05 16.94
N ALA A 126 -3.56 -11.67 15.85
CA ALA A 126 -4.11 -12.93 15.32
C ALA A 126 -3.69 -14.17 16.14
N GLY A 127 -2.84 -14.01 17.16
CA GLY A 127 -2.42 -15.09 18.04
C GLY A 127 -1.20 -15.89 17.57
N LEU A 128 -0.46 -15.39 16.56
CA LEU A 128 0.79 -16.03 16.15
C LEU A 128 1.85 -15.88 17.26
N PRO A 129 2.69 -16.90 17.47
CA PRO A 129 3.75 -16.86 18.48
C PRO A 129 4.85 -15.87 18.06
N ILE A 130 4.87 -14.69 18.67
CA ILE A 130 5.91 -13.66 18.50
C ILE A 130 6.88 -13.72 19.69
N PRO A 131 8.21 -13.64 19.49
CA PRO A 131 9.18 -13.60 20.57
C PRO A 131 8.87 -12.52 21.61
N LYS A 132 8.98 -12.86 22.90
CA LYS A 132 8.56 -12.00 24.01
C LYS A 132 9.12 -10.57 23.94
N LYS A 133 10.43 -10.44 23.67
CA LYS A 133 11.10 -9.12 23.55
C LYS A 133 10.51 -8.26 22.42
N LEU A 134 10.19 -8.88 21.28
CA LEU A 134 9.60 -8.18 20.14
C LEU A 134 8.17 -7.75 20.46
N ARG A 135 7.40 -8.64 21.10
CA ARG A 135 6.05 -8.33 21.56
C ARG A 135 6.03 -7.17 22.56
N GLU A 136 6.88 -7.21 23.58
CA GLU A 136 7.00 -6.13 24.59
C GLU A 136 7.36 -4.79 23.93
N THR A 137 8.28 -4.80 22.95
CA THR A 137 8.66 -3.58 22.20
C THR A 137 7.50 -3.04 21.37
N LEU A 138 6.76 -3.91 20.67
CA LEU A 138 5.61 -3.52 19.87
C LEU A 138 4.46 -2.99 20.73
N GLU A 139 4.19 -3.61 21.88
CA GLU A 139 3.17 -3.17 22.84
C GLU A 139 3.53 -1.80 23.43
N GLN A 140 4.79 -1.57 23.80
CA GLN A 140 5.26 -0.25 24.25
C GLN A 140 5.11 0.83 23.16
N LEU A 141 5.50 0.52 21.92
CA LEU A 141 5.34 1.46 20.81
C LEU A 141 3.86 1.77 20.52
N ALA A 142 2.97 0.80 20.72
CA ALA A 142 1.53 0.99 20.59
C ALA A 142 0.98 1.91 21.69
N SER A 143 1.35 1.68 22.95
CA SER A 143 0.91 2.53 24.07
C SER A 143 1.39 3.97 23.94
N GLU A 144 2.63 4.19 23.52
CA GLU A 144 3.17 5.54 23.29
C GLU A 144 2.42 6.29 22.17
N LYS A 145 1.94 5.57 21.14
CA LYS A 145 1.12 6.14 20.07
C LYS A 145 -0.27 6.53 20.54
N GLU A 146 -0.90 5.72 21.40
CA GLU A 146 -2.20 6.01 21.99
C GLU A 146 -2.14 7.23 22.91
N GLU A 147 -1.15 7.31 23.80
CA GLU A 147 -0.95 8.47 24.68
C GLU A 147 -0.71 9.79 23.92
N LYS A 148 0.02 9.74 22.79
CA LYS A 148 0.19 10.91 21.91
C LYS A 148 -1.07 11.29 21.15
N GLY A 149 -1.97 10.35 20.92
CA GLY A 149 -3.26 10.58 20.26
C GLY A 149 -4.29 11.24 21.18
N GLU A 150 -4.29 10.90 22.47
CA GLU A 150 -5.21 11.47 23.47
C GLU A 150 -4.83 12.88 23.96
N ARG A 151 -3.57 13.29 23.76
CA ARG A 151 -3.11 14.66 24.09
C ARG A 151 -3.34 15.69 22.97
N LYS A 152 -4.01 15.33 21.88
CA LYS A 152 -4.36 16.22 20.76
C LYS A 152 -5.86 16.40 20.65
#